data_AF-A0A2N3FN17-F1
#
_entry.id   AF-A0A2N3FN17-F1
#
_cell.length_a   1.000
_cell.length_b   1.000
_cell.length_c   1.000
_cell.angle_alpha   90.00
_cell.angle_beta   90.00
_cell.angle_gamma   90.00
#
_symmetry.space_group_name_H-M   'P 1'
#
loop_
_entity.id
_entity.type
_entity.pdbx_description
1 polymer ?
#
loop_
_entity_poly.entity_id
_entity_poly.type
_entity_poly.pdbx_seq_one_letter_code
_entity_poly.pdbx_strand_id
1 'polypeptide(L)'
;MVMGGTQQNFRQEARRRVNEALLVRQRDREAREKRIRDHAVRLLTVLAGRDAAVAQAEQAAAAAVRAMLDEGATIADIAELCAGVLDAREVGRLAKLVPVGE
;
A
#
# COMPACT_ATOMS: atom_id res chain seq x y z
N MET A 1 44.95 -47.47 25.75
CA MET A 1 43.83 -46.53 26.02
C MET A 1 44.21 -45.16 25.48
N VAL A 2 43.22 -44.29 25.23
CA VAL A 2 43.30 -42.92 24.66
C VAL A 2 43.20 -42.84 23.13
N MET A 3 41.99 -43.05 22.58
CA MET A 3 41.53 -42.44 21.30
C MET A 3 40.04 -42.05 21.32
N GLY A 4 39.35 -42.11 22.48
CA GLY A 4 37.93 -41.73 22.60
C GLY A 4 37.70 -40.22 22.82
N GLY A 5 38.55 -39.55 23.61
CA GLY A 5 38.35 -38.15 24.00
C GLY A 5 38.60 -37.12 22.89
N THR A 6 39.54 -37.37 21.97
CA THR A 6 39.86 -36.46 20.87
C THR A 6 38.77 -36.43 19.81
N GLN A 7 38.26 -37.60 19.40
CA GLN A 7 37.18 -37.69 18.41
C GLN A 7 35.85 -37.11 18.95
N GLN A 8 35.57 -37.28 20.24
CA GLN A 8 34.42 -36.65 20.91
C GLN A 8 34.57 -35.12 20.99
N ASN A 9 35.77 -34.60 21.28
CA ASN A 9 36.04 -33.16 21.27
C ASN A 9 35.87 -32.53 19.89
N PHE A 10 36.35 -33.18 18.83
CA PHE A 10 36.14 -32.70 17.45
C PHE A 10 34.65 -32.66 17.07
N ARG A 11 33.87 -33.66 17.50
CA ARG A 11 32.42 -33.69 17.25
C ARG A 11 31.67 -32.57 18.00
N GLN A 12 32.06 -32.27 19.24
CA GLN A 12 31.46 -31.17 20.00
C GLN A 12 31.78 -29.81 19.38
N GLU A 13 33.02 -29.59 18.96
CA GLU A 13 33.42 -28.36 18.27
C GLU A 13 32.69 -28.20 16.93
N ALA A 14 32.56 -29.29 16.14
CA ALA A 14 31.78 -29.28 14.92
C ALA A 14 30.30 -28.94 15.18
N ARG A 15 29.69 -29.52 16.23
CA ARG A 15 28.32 -29.20 16.65
C ARG A 15 28.18 -27.72 17.00
N ARG A 16 29.12 -27.18 17.78
CA ARG A 16 29.12 -25.77 18.17
C ARG A 16 29.15 -24.84 16.96
N ARG A 17 30.07 -25.07 16.03
CA ARG A 17 30.19 -24.26 14.80
C ARG A 17 28.93 -24.31 13.94
N VAL A 18 28.34 -25.50 13.78
CA VAL A 18 27.08 -25.66 13.05
C VAL A 18 25.95 -24.89 13.74
N ASN A 19 25.82 -25.00 15.06
CA ASN A 19 24.80 -24.29 15.81
C ASN A 19 24.96 -22.76 15.72
N GLU A 20 26.19 -22.25 15.83
CA GLU A 20 26.50 -20.82 15.66
C GLU A 20 26.10 -20.33 14.25
N ALA A 21 26.45 -21.09 13.21
CA ALA A 21 26.06 -20.75 11.84
C ALA A 21 24.53 -20.78 11.64
N LEU A 22 23.82 -21.73 12.26
CA LEU A 22 22.36 -21.80 12.21
C LEU A 22 21.70 -20.62 12.92
N LEU A 23 22.23 -20.21 14.08
CA LEU A 23 21.72 -19.05 14.83
C LEU A 23 21.86 -17.75 14.03
N VAL A 24 23.01 -17.55 13.37
CA VAL A 24 23.21 -16.38 12.49
C VAL A 24 22.20 -16.40 11.34
N ARG A 25 22.06 -17.54 10.64
CA ARG A 25 21.09 -17.67 9.54
C ARG A 25 19.65 -17.44 9.98
N GLN A 26 19.28 -17.92 11.17
CA GLN A 26 17.97 -17.69 11.74
C GLN A 26 17.73 -16.19 11.98
N ARG A 27 18.68 -15.51 12.63
CA ARG A 27 18.59 -14.06 12.88
C ARG A 27 18.52 -13.26 11.58
N ASP A 28 19.30 -13.64 10.57
CA ASP A 28 19.27 -12.98 9.26
C ASP A 28 17.92 -13.16 8.57
N ARG A 29 17.33 -14.37 8.67
CA ARG A 29 15.99 -14.65 8.14
C ARG A 29 14.93 -13.82 8.86
N GLU A 30 14.93 -13.80 10.18
CA GLU A 30 14.00 -13.01 11.00
C GLU A 30 14.14 -11.50 10.70
N ALA A 31 15.37 -11.00 10.61
CA ALA A 31 15.63 -9.61 10.27
C ALA A 31 15.14 -9.27 8.86
N ARG A 32 15.34 -10.17 7.88
CA ARG A 32 14.82 -10.00 6.52
C ARG A 32 13.30 -9.99 6.50
N GLU A 33 12.66 -10.91 7.21
CA GLU A 33 11.21 -11.00 7.31
C GLU A 33 10.61 -9.75 7.95
N LYS A 34 11.23 -9.25 9.03
CA LYS A 34 10.86 -7.96 9.64
C LYS A 34 10.94 -6.81 8.63
N ARG A 35 12.05 -6.67 7.90
CA ARG A 35 12.19 -5.61 6.88
C ARG A 35 11.12 -5.72 5.78
N ILE A 36 10.83 -6.93 5.30
CA ILE A 36 9.78 -7.15 4.30
C ILE A 36 8.41 -6.75 4.85
N ARG A 37 8.10 -7.12 6.09
CA ARG A 37 6.85 -6.72 6.75
C ARG A 37 6.74 -5.20 6.86
N ASP A 38 7.81 -4.53 7.28
CA ASP A 38 7.83 -3.06 7.40
C ASP A 38 7.61 -2.39 6.04
N HIS A 39 8.23 -2.92 4.98
CA HIS A 39 7.98 -2.45 3.61
C HIS A 39 6.55 -2.69 3.15
N ALA A 40 5.96 -3.85 3.45
CA ALA A 40 4.58 -4.18 3.10
C ALA A 40 3.59 -3.24 3.81
N VAL A 41 3.79 -2.98 5.11
CA VAL A 41 2.99 -2.01 5.86
C VAL A 41 3.09 -0.63 5.20
N ARG A 42 4.31 -0.15 4.92
CA ARG A 42 4.51 1.15 4.27
C ARG A 42 3.82 1.22 2.91
N LEU A 43 3.91 0.17 2.10
CA LEU A 43 3.24 0.11 0.80
C LEU A 43 1.72 0.25 0.94
N LEU A 44 1.12 -0.53 1.84
CA LEU A 44 -0.33 -0.48 2.07
C LEU A 44 -0.78 0.87 2.63
N THR A 45 0.00 1.50 3.51
CA THR A 45 -0.28 2.85 4.01
C THR A 45 -0.27 3.89 2.89
N VAL A 46 0.72 3.83 1.98
CA VAL A 46 0.79 4.76 0.84
C VAL A 46 -0.39 4.56 -0.11
N LEU A 47 -0.77 3.32 -0.39
CA LEU A 47 -1.93 3.02 -1.24
C LEU A 47 -3.23 3.52 -0.60
N ALA A 48 -3.43 3.26 0.69
CA ALA A 48 -4.60 3.78 1.41
C ALA A 48 -4.65 5.32 1.40
N GLY A 49 -3.51 6.00 1.59
CA GLY A 49 -3.43 7.45 1.49
C GLY A 49 -3.74 7.98 0.11
N ARG A 50 -3.25 7.31 -0.95
CA ARG A 50 -3.56 7.65 -2.34
C ARG A 50 -5.07 7.50 -2.60
N ASP A 51 -5.66 6.37 -2.21
CA ASP A 51 -7.06 6.08 -2.48
C ASP A 51 -7.97 7.07 -1.74
N ALA A 52 -7.61 7.45 -0.50
CA ALA A 52 -8.28 8.51 0.23
C ALA A 52 -8.18 9.88 -0.46
N ALA A 53 -7.00 10.24 -0.97
CA ALA A 53 -6.80 11.50 -1.71
C ALA A 53 -7.60 11.53 -3.02
N VAL A 54 -7.66 10.41 -3.74
CA VAL A 54 -8.49 10.27 -4.96
C VAL A 54 -9.97 10.41 -4.61
N ALA A 55 -10.44 9.74 -3.57
CA ALA A 55 -11.83 9.85 -3.12
C ALA A 55 -12.20 11.30 -2.74
N GLN A 56 -11.32 12.01 -2.03
CA GLN A 56 -11.52 13.43 -1.71
C GLN A 56 -11.58 14.30 -2.96
N ALA A 57 -10.69 14.06 -3.93
CA ALA A 57 -10.71 14.80 -5.20
C ALA A 57 -11.99 14.52 -6.01
N GLU A 58 -12.47 13.27 -6.05
CA GLU A 58 -13.75 12.94 -6.70
C GLU A 58 -14.93 13.64 -6.03
N GLN A 59 -14.96 13.69 -4.69
CA GLN A 59 -16.02 14.39 -3.96
C GLN A 59 -15.99 15.91 -4.21
N ALA A 60 -14.80 16.51 -4.23
CA ALA A 60 -14.65 17.93 -4.56
C ALA A 60 -15.13 18.21 -6.01
N ALA A 61 -14.80 17.35 -6.96
CA ALA A 61 -15.28 17.46 -8.34
C ALA A 61 -16.80 17.31 -8.43
N ALA A 62 -17.38 16.34 -7.72
CA ALA A 62 -18.84 16.15 -7.66
C ALA A 62 -19.55 17.37 -7.05
N ALA A 63 -18.99 17.97 -6.00
CA ALA A 63 -19.51 19.19 -5.39
C ALA A 63 -19.49 20.38 -6.37
N ALA A 64 -18.41 20.54 -7.14
CA ALA A 64 -18.33 21.58 -8.17
C ALA A 64 -19.36 21.38 -9.28
N VAL A 65 -19.53 20.15 -9.78
CA VAL A 65 -20.57 19.82 -10.77
C VAL A 65 -21.96 20.16 -10.22
N ARG A 66 -22.26 19.81 -8.97
CA ARG A 66 -23.54 20.12 -8.32
C ARG A 66 -23.78 21.62 -8.21
N ALA A 67 -22.78 22.39 -7.78
CA ALA A 67 -22.90 23.85 -7.71
C ALA A 67 -23.22 24.46 -9.09
N MET A 68 -22.57 23.99 -10.16
CA MET A 68 -22.88 24.45 -11.53
C MET A 68 -24.31 24.09 -11.95
N LEU A 69 -24.79 22.88 -11.61
CA LEU A 69 -26.17 22.46 -11.89
C LEU A 69 -27.19 23.29 -11.09
N ASP A 70 -26.88 23.62 -9.84
CA ASP A 70 -27.73 24.48 -8.98
C ASP A 70 -27.81 25.92 -9.51
N GLU A 71 -26.76 26.39 -10.19
CA GLU A 71 -26.75 27.66 -10.95
C GLU A 71 -27.48 27.57 -12.30
N GLY A 72 -28.00 26.39 -12.67
CA GLY A 72 -28.81 26.17 -13.86
C GLY A 72 -28.03 25.69 -15.10
N ALA A 73 -26.74 25.39 -14.99
CA ALA A 73 -25.99 24.78 -16.08
C ALA A 73 -26.52 23.37 -16.39
N THR A 74 -26.45 22.95 -17.65
CA THR A 74 -26.72 21.57 -18.04
C THR A 74 -25.43 20.73 -18.02
N ILE A 75 -25.58 19.40 -18.04
CA ILE A 75 -24.43 18.48 -18.17
C ILE A 75 -23.62 18.77 -19.44
N ALA A 76 -24.28 19.16 -20.54
CA ALA A 76 -23.61 19.50 -21.79
C ALA A 76 -22.79 20.80 -21.65
N ASP A 77 -23.36 21.83 -21.02
CA ASP A 77 -22.67 23.10 -20.77
C ASP A 77 -21.41 22.89 -19.93
N ILE A 78 -21.51 22.07 -18.87
CA ILE A 78 -20.36 21.76 -18.01
C ILE A 78 -19.27 21.01 -18.78
N ALA A 79 -19.63 20.01 -19.59
CA ALA A 79 -18.67 19.26 -20.40
C ALA A 79 -17.97 20.15 -21.46
N GLU A 80 -18.72 21.09 -22.06
CA GLU A 80 -18.20 22.07 -23.01
C GLU A 80 -17.23 23.05 -22.31
N LEU A 81 -17.59 23.58 -21.15
CA LEU A 81 -16.73 24.46 -20.34
C LEU A 81 -15.45 23.77 -19.88
N CYS A 82 -15.50 22.46 -19.63
CA CYS A 82 -14.32 21.65 -19.33
C CYS A 82 -13.48 21.28 -20.57
N ALA A 83 -13.81 21.83 -21.74
CA ALA A 83 -13.05 21.70 -22.99
C ALA A 83 -12.71 20.24 -23.35
N GLY A 84 -13.63 19.30 -23.06
CA GLY A 84 -13.45 17.88 -23.36
C GLY A 84 -12.48 17.12 -22.45
N VAL A 85 -11.94 17.75 -21.40
CA VAL A 85 -11.23 17.04 -20.32
C VAL A 85 -12.20 16.12 -19.57
N LEU A 86 -13.45 16.57 -19.43
CA LEU A 86 -14.57 15.78 -18.93
C LEU A 86 -15.63 15.70 -20.03
N ASP A 87 -16.05 14.48 -20.35
CA ASP A 87 -17.18 14.27 -21.26
C ASP A 87 -18.52 14.30 -20.49
N ALA A 88 -19.63 14.41 -21.22
CA ALA A 88 -20.96 14.45 -20.62
C ALA A 88 -21.29 13.20 -19.78
N ARG A 89 -20.68 12.05 -20.10
CA ARG A 89 -20.86 10.81 -19.33
C ARG A 89 -20.20 10.94 -17.95
N GLU A 90 -19.00 11.46 -17.90
CA GLU A 90 -18.21 11.64 -16.68
C GLU A 90 -18.79 12.74 -15.81
N VAL A 91 -19.22 13.86 -16.39
CA VAL A 91 -20.00 14.89 -15.68
C VAL A 91 -21.28 14.28 -15.10
N GLY A 92 -22.00 13.48 -15.88
CA GLY A 92 -23.20 12.77 -15.42
C GLY A 92 -22.93 11.74 -14.31
N ARG A 93 -21.75 11.11 -14.29
CA ARG A 93 -21.30 10.23 -13.19
C ARG A 93 -21.05 11.05 -11.92
N LEU A 94 -20.30 12.15 -12.04
CA LEU A 94 -19.96 13.05 -10.93
C LEU A 94 -21.22 13.69 -10.31
N ALA A 95 -22.20 14.10 -11.13
CA ALA A 95 -23.46 14.64 -10.63
C ALA A 95 -24.21 13.65 -9.71
N LYS A 96 -24.12 12.34 -10.02
CA LYS A 96 -24.79 11.26 -9.27
C LYS A 96 -24.02 10.80 -8.03
N LEU A 97 -22.76 11.21 -7.85
CA LEU A 97 -22.00 10.87 -6.65
C LEU A 97 -22.62 11.57 -5.44
N VAL A 98 -23.30 10.80 -4.60
CA VAL A 98 -23.79 11.28 -3.31
C VAL A 98 -22.57 11.48 -2.41
N PRO A 99 -22.45 12.62 -1.70
CA PRO A 99 -21.42 12.75 -0.67
C PRO A 99 -21.61 11.62 0.33
N VAL A 100 -20.57 10.82 0.52
CA VAL A 100 -20.53 9.85 1.62
C VAL A 100 -20.47 10.71 2.87
N GLY A 101 -21.63 10.88 3.53
CA GLY A 101 -21.74 11.66 4.76
C GLY A 101 -20.72 11.16 5.78
N GLU A 102 -20.03 12.11 6.40
CA GLU A 102 -19.20 11.89 7.60
C GLU A 102 -20.01 11.25 8.73
#